data_AF-H2LA70-F1
#
_entry.id   AF-H2LA70-F1
#
_cell.length_a   1.000
_cell.length_b   1.000
_cell.length_c   1.000
_cell.angle_alpha   90.00
_cell.angle_beta   90.00
_cell.angle_gamma   90.00
#
_symmetry.space_group_name_H-M   'P 1'
#
loop_
_entity.id
_entity.type
_entity.pdbx_description
1 polymer ?
#
loop_
_entity_poly.entity_id
_entity_poly.type
_entity_poly.pdbx_seq_one_letter_code
_entity_poly.pdbx_strand_id
1 'polypeptide(L)'
;MPVWKNNITGNGVVVSIIDDGVDHTNKDLRKNFEVFASFDLLASHGLSHDPMPIKDEENSHGTRCAGEVSMEANNSYCGVGIAFNAKIGGIRLLDGPVTDAMEASALTYNIHFIDIYVCSWGPRDNGAEMDGPHYLTEQALRLGTRKGRVGKGSIFVWAAGNGGMYDDHCGADGYINSIYTISIGAITQSGKPAFFGEPCAGVMAVTPTGSGYGDYQPLVTLTTTGDGCVTHFPGTSSAAPIAAGILALALEVNPALTWRDVQHLIANTAKIPDPEEPGWSINAAGYHVHHRYGFGVLDAGLLVQQAALFQKVGRQRTCTQEVAFDSPRIFSPGDSVTLRIHSDGCQWTSNEISSLEHVQVRLGVSARCRGDLSVSLESPGGTVSMLLDSRPNDASTAGLKNWTLMTVHCWGEQPRGHWTLKVTDHKGEVWRCTRQHEEEPAGALLTATLILYGTYHSHQSSPDEATSADCPSLWLDLVLLCVFVWR
;
A
#
# COMPACT_ATOMS: atom_id res chain seq x y z
N MET A 1 7.22 16.86 17.09
CA MET A 1 6.18 16.82 16.03
C MET A 1 4.93 17.55 16.51
N PRO A 2 4.18 18.31 15.67
CA PRO A 2 2.95 19.01 16.06
C PRO A 2 1.91 18.10 16.73
N VAL A 3 1.82 16.83 16.29
CA VAL A 3 0.94 15.80 16.87
C VAL A 3 1.29 15.50 18.33
N TRP A 4 2.57 15.21 18.64
CA TRP A 4 3.01 14.91 20.00
C TRP A 4 2.83 16.08 20.99
N LYS A 5 2.88 17.33 20.52
CA LYS A 5 2.59 18.50 21.37
C LYS A 5 1.16 18.52 21.90
N ASN A 6 0.25 17.83 21.22
CA ASN A 6 -1.15 17.67 21.64
C ASN A 6 -1.38 16.37 22.44
N ASN A 7 -0.31 15.74 22.95
CA ASN A 7 -0.37 14.50 23.72
C ASN A 7 -0.97 13.29 22.97
N ILE A 8 -0.91 13.31 21.64
CA ILE A 8 -1.28 12.19 20.77
C ILE A 8 0.01 11.44 20.46
N THR A 9 0.11 10.19 20.92
CA THR A 9 1.36 9.42 21.03
C THR A 9 1.20 7.92 20.71
N GLY A 10 0.03 7.51 20.20
CA GLY A 10 -0.35 6.13 19.89
C GLY A 10 -1.08 5.41 21.02
N ASN A 11 -1.42 6.11 22.11
CA ASN A 11 -1.93 5.47 23.30
C ASN A 11 -3.28 4.76 23.04
N GLY A 12 -3.38 3.50 23.49
CA GLY A 12 -4.58 2.67 23.31
C GLY A 12 -4.69 1.98 21.95
N VAL A 13 -3.70 2.13 21.08
CA VAL A 13 -3.62 1.41 19.79
C VAL A 13 -2.63 0.27 19.89
N VAL A 14 -2.98 -0.88 19.30
CA VAL A 14 -2.14 -2.08 19.28
C VAL A 14 -1.64 -2.35 17.87
N VAL A 15 -0.32 -2.38 17.70
CA VAL A 15 0.36 -2.69 16.43
C VAL A 15 1.10 -4.02 16.57
N SER A 16 1.12 -4.83 15.50
CA SER A 16 1.89 -6.08 15.46
C SER A 16 2.77 -6.13 14.22
N ILE A 17 4.03 -6.50 14.42
CA ILE A 17 5.00 -6.72 13.34
C ILE A 17 4.96 -8.20 12.95
N ILE A 18 4.60 -8.54 11.71
CA ILE A 18 4.68 -9.92 11.19
C ILE A 18 6.01 -10.07 10.46
N ASP A 19 7.00 -10.71 11.08
CA ASP A 19 8.38 -10.71 10.59
C ASP A 19 9.22 -11.87 11.17
N ASP A 20 10.54 -11.72 11.31
CA ASP A 20 11.49 -12.69 11.89
C ASP A 20 11.41 -12.81 13.44
N GLY A 21 10.70 -11.89 14.10
CA GLY A 21 10.48 -11.86 15.54
C GLY A 21 10.66 -10.46 16.12
N VAL A 22 10.34 -10.30 17.40
CA VAL A 22 10.54 -9.04 18.14
C VAL A 22 11.23 -9.34 19.47
N ASP A 23 12.41 -8.75 19.68
CA ASP A 23 13.10 -8.81 20.98
C ASP A 23 12.33 -7.98 22.01
N HIS A 24 11.34 -8.61 22.64
CA HIS A 24 10.52 -7.99 23.68
C HIS A 24 11.29 -7.69 24.97
N THR A 25 12.50 -8.22 25.13
CA THR A 25 13.38 -7.92 26.27
C THR A 25 14.20 -6.65 26.06
N ASN A 26 14.21 -6.11 24.85
CA ASN A 26 14.93 -4.90 24.48
C ASN A 26 14.51 -3.70 25.36
N LYS A 27 15.49 -2.88 25.76
CA LYS A 27 15.27 -1.76 26.69
C LYS A 27 14.25 -0.74 26.20
N ASP A 28 14.17 -0.58 24.88
CA ASP A 28 13.27 0.35 24.20
C ASP A 28 11.89 -0.24 23.90
N LEU A 29 11.72 -1.56 23.91
CA LEU A 29 10.46 -2.22 23.54
C LEU A 29 9.71 -2.80 24.73
N ARG A 30 10.42 -3.28 25.77
CA ARG A 30 9.84 -4.02 26.90
C ARG A 30 8.64 -3.36 27.59
N LYS A 31 8.57 -2.03 27.61
CA LYS A 31 7.47 -1.28 28.23
C LYS A 31 6.21 -1.28 27.37
N ASN A 32 6.40 -1.21 26.06
CA ASN A 32 5.33 -1.14 25.08
C ASN A 32 4.94 -2.51 24.54
N PHE A 33 5.76 -3.53 24.78
CA PHE A 33 5.48 -4.90 24.38
C PHE A 33 4.12 -5.40 24.87
N GLU A 34 3.42 -6.12 24.01
CA GLU A 34 2.09 -6.68 24.26
C GLU A 34 2.04 -8.14 23.84
N VAL A 35 1.84 -9.01 24.83
CA VAL A 35 1.84 -10.47 24.67
C VAL A 35 0.63 -10.95 23.88
N PHE A 36 -0.53 -10.29 23.99
CA PHE A 36 -1.72 -10.64 23.21
C PHE A 36 -1.64 -10.18 21.76
N ALA A 37 -0.66 -9.37 21.41
CA ALA A 37 -0.33 -9.02 20.03
C ALA A 37 0.79 -9.89 19.47
N SER A 38 1.21 -10.94 20.19
CA SER A 38 2.43 -11.66 19.89
C SER A 38 2.29 -13.18 19.80
N PHE A 39 2.99 -13.78 18.85
CA PHE A 39 2.90 -15.22 18.59
C PHE A 39 4.11 -15.75 17.80
N ASP A 40 4.55 -16.99 18.06
CA ASP A 40 5.60 -17.66 17.27
C ASP A 40 5.02 -18.81 16.45
N LEU A 41 5.04 -18.68 15.11
CA LEU A 41 4.58 -19.70 14.16
C LEU A 41 5.65 -20.75 13.82
N LEU A 42 6.90 -20.54 14.22
CA LEU A 42 8.05 -21.40 13.91
C LEU A 42 8.36 -22.40 15.03
N ALA A 43 7.85 -22.14 16.24
CA ALA A 43 8.02 -23.03 17.38
C ALA A 43 7.44 -24.43 17.08
N SER A 44 8.32 -25.42 17.00
CA SER A 44 8.03 -26.80 16.57
C SER A 44 7.00 -27.52 17.46
N HIS A 45 6.76 -27.07 18.68
CA HIS A 45 5.76 -27.61 19.59
C HIS A 45 5.19 -26.55 20.55
N GLY A 46 4.31 -25.67 20.07
CA GLY A 46 3.38 -24.96 20.96
C GLY A 46 3.07 -23.54 20.54
N LEU A 47 1.85 -23.12 20.86
CA LEU A 47 1.33 -21.76 20.77
C LEU A 47 2.09 -20.82 21.74
N SER A 48 3.40 -20.68 21.56
CA SER A 48 4.21 -19.79 22.38
C SER A 48 3.86 -18.35 22.02
N HIS A 49 3.43 -17.56 23.00
CA HIS A 49 3.23 -16.11 22.84
C HIS A 49 4.57 -15.36 22.94
N ASP A 50 5.67 -16.05 22.63
CA ASP A 50 7.04 -15.56 22.76
C ASP A 50 7.65 -15.41 21.36
N PRO A 51 7.58 -14.22 20.75
CA PRO A 51 8.05 -13.98 19.39
C PRO A 51 9.56 -13.71 19.35
N MET A 52 10.29 -14.21 20.34
CA MET A 52 11.70 -13.89 20.50
C MET A 52 12.51 -14.36 19.28
N PRO A 53 13.22 -13.45 18.59
CA PRO A 53 14.06 -13.83 17.47
C PRO A 53 15.35 -14.49 17.97
N ILE A 54 16.03 -15.19 17.06
CA ILE A 54 17.44 -15.51 17.27
C ILE A 54 18.20 -14.18 17.32
N LYS A 55 19.07 -13.96 18.32
CA LYS A 55 19.78 -12.69 18.50
C LYS A 55 20.97 -12.57 17.55
N ASP A 56 20.69 -12.45 16.26
CA ASP A 56 21.67 -12.18 15.21
C ASP A 56 21.17 -11.07 14.26
N GLU A 57 22.00 -10.72 13.29
CA GLU A 57 21.71 -9.66 12.30
C GLU A 57 20.62 -10.11 11.31
N GLU A 58 20.58 -11.40 10.96
CA GLU A 58 19.63 -11.97 10.00
C GLU A 58 18.19 -11.93 10.54
N ASN A 59 18.03 -12.06 11.86
CA ASN A 59 16.76 -12.03 12.59
C ASN A 59 16.55 -10.72 13.39
N SER A 60 17.20 -9.63 12.96
CA SER A 60 17.10 -8.32 13.61
C SER A 60 15.99 -7.44 13.05
N HIS A 61 15.39 -7.83 11.93
CA HIS A 61 14.58 -6.98 11.07
C HIS A 61 13.26 -6.59 11.75
N GLY A 62 12.51 -7.55 12.29
CA GLY A 62 11.26 -7.31 13.01
C GLY A 62 11.44 -6.45 14.27
N THR A 63 12.57 -6.59 14.96
CA THR A 63 12.91 -5.76 16.13
C THR A 63 13.17 -4.30 15.72
N ARG A 64 13.83 -4.07 14.58
CA ARG A 64 14.05 -2.72 14.02
C ARG A 64 12.72 -2.08 13.60
N CYS A 65 11.89 -2.82 12.88
CA CYS A 65 10.53 -2.41 12.49
C CYS A 65 9.67 -2.05 13.72
N ALA A 66 9.70 -2.87 14.78
CA ALA A 66 8.99 -2.57 16.04
C ALA A 66 9.49 -1.27 16.69
N GLY A 67 10.80 -1.01 16.62
CA GLY A 67 11.42 0.21 17.09
C GLY A 67 10.86 1.46 16.40
N GLU A 68 10.71 1.44 15.08
CA GLU A 68 10.14 2.56 14.32
C GLU A 68 8.73 2.93 14.77
N VAL A 69 7.91 1.93 15.09
CA VAL A 69 6.55 2.16 15.56
C VAL A 69 6.55 2.72 16.97
N SER A 70 7.18 2.02 17.94
CA SER A 70 6.87 2.24 19.35
C SER A 70 8.04 2.03 20.32
N MET A 71 9.29 2.26 19.92
CA MET A 71 10.35 2.35 20.95
C MET A 71 10.08 3.50 21.92
N GLU A 72 10.39 3.27 23.19
CA GLU A 72 10.07 4.16 24.30
C GLU A 72 10.70 5.55 24.15
N ALA A 73 9.93 6.59 24.47
CA ALA A 73 10.45 7.95 24.57
C ALA A 73 11.07 8.23 25.95
N ASN A 74 12.08 9.11 25.98
CA ASN A 74 12.64 9.70 27.21
C ASN A 74 13.25 8.70 28.22
N ASN A 75 13.80 7.58 27.75
CA ASN A 75 14.49 6.59 28.59
C ASN A 75 16.03 6.63 28.46
N SER A 76 16.57 7.61 27.72
CA SER A 76 18.01 7.77 27.44
C SER A 76 18.65 6.59 26.68
N TYR A 77 17.87 5.87 25.88
CA TYR A 77 18.33 4.77 25.03
C TYR A 77 17.88 5.01 23.57
N CYS A 78 18.74 4.65 22.61
CA CYS A 78 18.58 4.86 21.16
C CYS A 78 17.82 6.12 20.70
N GLY A 79 16.51 6.00 20.43
CA GLY A 79 15.71 7.03 19.79
C GLY A 79 14.26 7.07 20.32
N VAL A 80 13.28 7.31 19.45
CA VAL A 80 11.86 7.34 19.81
C VAL A 80 10.98 6.83 18.66
N GLY A 81 10.01 5.97 18.97
CA GLY A 81 9.06 5.47 17.99
C GLY A 81 8.05 6.55 17.58
N ILE A 82 7.48 6.46 16.37
CA ILE A 82 6.49 7.41 15.89
C ILE A 82 5.27 7.49 16.83
N ALA A 83 4.84 6.32 17.30
CA ALA A 83 3.74 6.09 18.24
C ALA A 83 4.30 5.46 19.53
N PHE A 84 5.19 6.18 20.21
CA PHE A 84 5.95 5.69 21.38
C PHE A 84 5.13 5.30 22.62
N ASN A 85 3.80 5.47 22.63
CA ASN A 85 2.89 4.93 23.65
C ASN A 85 1.89 3.90 23.11
N ALA A 86 1.98 3.52 21.83
CA ALA A 86 1.26 2.37 21.30
C ALA A 86 1.79 1.07 21.90
N LYS A 87 0.93 0.06 21.93
CA LYS A 87 1.33 -1.31 22.25
C LYS A 87 1.89 -2.00 21.02
N ILE A 88 2.93 -2.81 21.19
CA ILE A 88 3.63 -3.48 20.11
C ILE A 88 3.76 -4.97 20.36
N GLY A 89 3.35 -5.76 19.39
CA GLY A 89 3.57 -7.20 19.36
C GLY A 89 4.48 -7.63 18.23
N GLY A 90 4.88 -8.89 18.27
CA GLY A 90 5.60 -9.56 17.20
C GLY A 90 4.93 -10.88 16.84
N ILE A 91 4.70 -11.13 15.56
CA ILE A 91 4.30 -12.44 15.04
C ILE A 91 5.48 -12.98 14.24
N ARG A 92 6.18 -13.94 14.82
CA ARG A 92 7.37 -14.54 14.22
C ARG A 92 6.96 -15.57 13.16
N LEU A 93 7.32 -15.26 11.91
CA LEU A 93 6.97 -15.99 10.69
C LEU A 93 8.18 -16.25 9.78
N LEU A 94 9.16 -15.33 9.71
CA LEU A 94 10.15 -15.26 8.61
C LEU A 94 11.53 -15.91 8.86
N ASP A 95 11.64 -16.88 9.76
CA ASP A 95 12.88 -17.61 10.07
C ASP A 95 12.74 -19.11 9.73
N GLY A 96 12.29 -19.38 8.50
CA GLY A 96 12.06 -20.74 8.00
C GLY A 96 11.11 -20.81 6.80
N PRO A 97 10.73 -22.03 6.36
CA PRO A 97 9.75 -22.22 5.31
C PRO A 97 8.39 -21.64 5.71
N VAL A 98 7.85 -20.76 4.87
CA VAL A 98 6.53 -20.15 5.05
C VAL A 98 5.51 -20.87 4.18
N THR A 99 4.33 -21.15 4.75
CA THR A 99 3.21 -21.77 4.03
C THR A 99 2.00 -20.82 4.02
N ASP A 100 1.12 -20.95 3.03
CA ASP A 100 -0.16 -20.21 2.93
C ASP A 100 -0.97 -20.26 4.24
N ALA A 101 -0.99 -21.42 4.91
CA ALA A 101 -1.68 -21.57 6.20
C ALA A 101 -1.01 -20.77 7.34
N MET A 102 0.31 -20.61 7.33
CA MET A 102 1.04 -19.83 8.33
C MET A 102 0.81 -18.34 8.13
N GLU A 103 0.90 -17.84 6.89
CA GLU A 103 0.55 -16.46 6.55
C GLU A 103 -0.89 -16.12 6.94
N ALA A 104 -1.85 -16.98 6.55
CA ALA A 104 -3.24 -16.81 6.91
C ALA A 104 -3.47 -16.77 8.43
N SER A 105 -2.75 -17.62 9.17
CA SER A 105 -2.80 -17.63 10.64
C SER A 105 -2.21 -16.36 11.23
N ALA A 106 -1.07 -15.87 10.71
CA ALA A 106 -0.46 -14.62 11.15
C ALA A 106 -1.41 -13.42 10.97
N LEU A 107 -2.01 -13.31 9.78
CA LEU A 107 -2.91 -12.20 9.42
C LEU A 107 -4.26 -12.25 10.14
N THR A 108 -4.63 -13.41 10.71
CA THR A 108 -5.87 -13.58 11.49
C THR A 108 -5.64 -13.74 12.99
N TYR A 109 -4.40 -13.68 13.45
CA TYR A 109 -4.07 -13.76 14.86
C TYR A 109 -4.65 -12.56 15.61
N ASN A 110 -5.52 -12.81 16.59
CA ASN A 110 -6.12 -11.81 17.47
C ASN A 110 -6.68 -10.54 16.78
N ILE A 111 -7.37 -10.71 15.64
CA ILE A 111 -7.95 -9.61 14.84
C ILE A 111 -8.88 -8.65 15.57
N HIS A 112 -9.45 -9.03 16.71
CA HIS A 112 -10.30 -8.15 17.50
C HIS A 112 -9.53 -7.29 18.51
N PHE A 113 -8.25 -7.62 18.74
CA PHE A 113 -7.36 -6.95 19.69
C PHE A 113 -6.29 -6.12 18.98
N ILE A 114 -5.66 -6.65 17.92
CA ILE A 114 -4.66 -5.94 17.12
C ILE A 114 -5.37 -4.97 16.16
N ASP A 115 -4.91 -3.71 16.13
CA ASP A 115 -5.43 -2.70 15.22
C ASP A 115 -4.71 -2.70 13.87
N ILE A 116 -3.38 -2.72 13.92
CA ILE A 116 -2.52 -2.57 12.74
C ILE A 116 -1.55 -3.73 12.66
N TYR A 117 -1.47 -4.35 11.49
CA TYR A 117 -0.48 -5.37 11.15
C TYR A 117 0.51 -4.78 10.15
N VAL A 118 1.79 -4.96 10.41
CA VAL A 118 2.86 -4.47 9.55
C VAL A 118 3.59 -5.66 8.94
N CYS A 119 3.66 -5.68 7.61
CA CYS A 119 4.31 -6.73 6.84
C CYS A 119 5.35 -6.10 5.90
N SER A 120 6.58 -6.55 6.02
CA SER A 120 7.72 -6.06 5.23
C SER A 120 8.34 -7.21 4.43
N TRP A 121 7.49 -8.03 3.81
CA TRP A 121 7.83 -9.25 3.09
C TRP A 121 6.88 -9.47 1.91
N GLY A 122 7.29 -10.31 0.96
CA GLY A 122 6.55 -10.61 -0.26
C GLY A 122 7.30 -11.64 -1.10
N PRO A 123 6.98 -11.75 -2.40
CA PRO A 123 7.82 -12.46 -3.35
C PRO A 123 9.25 -11.90 -3.39
N ARG A 124 10.15 -12.57 -4.09
CA ARG A 124 11.52 -12.06 -4.23
C ARG A 124 11.56 -10.88 -5.19
N ASP A 125 12.09 -9.77 -4.72
CA ASP A 125 12.29 -8.50 -5.45
C ASP A 125 13.45 -8.57 -6.46
N ASN A 126 13.40 -9.50 -7.41
CA ASN A 126 14.48 -9.78 -8.37
C ASN A 126 14.15 -9.40 -9.82
N GLY A 127 13.02 -8.70 -10.05
CA GLY A 127 12.57 -8.34 -11.39
C GLY A 127 12.08 -9.53 -12.22
N ALA A 128 11.82 -10.68 -11.60
CA ALA A 128 11.46 -11.91 -12.28
C ALA A 128 10.32 -12.68 -11.61
N GLU A 129 10.31 -12.72 -10.28
CA GLU A 129 9.31 -13.44 -9.49
C GLU A 129 7.93 -12.80 -9.68
N MET A 130 6.88 -13.60 -9.60
CA MET A 130 5.51 -13.10 -9.67
C MET A 130 4.62 -14.06 -8.88
N ASP A 131 4.29 -13.66 -7.67
CA ASP A 131 3.53 -14.45 -6.72
C ASP A 131 2.78 -13.53 -5.75
N GLY A 132 1.91 -14.08 -4.93
CA GLY A 132 1.09 -13.29 -4.02
C GLY A 132 0.42 -14.13 -2.96
N PRO A 133 -0.61 -13.60 -2.28
CA PRO A 133 -1.36 -14.37 -1.31
C PRO A 133 -2.06 -15.55 -2.02
N HIS A 134 -1.83 -16.75 -1.50
CA HIS A 134 -2.56 -17.94 -1.95
C HIS A 134 -3.95 -17.94 -1.29
N TYR A 135 -4.74 -18.99 -1.52
CA TYR A 135 -6.17 -18.99 -1.20
C TYR A 135 -6.46 -18.67 0.27
N LEU A 136 -5.74 -19.26 1.22
CA LEU A 136 -5.99 -19.04 2.65
C LEU A 136 -5.58 -17.63 3.06
N THR A 137 -4.43 -17.15 2.60
CA THR A 137 -3.94 -15.80 2.86
C THR A 137 -4.90 -14.74 2.29
N GLU A 138 -5.47 -14.96 1.10
CA GLU A 138 -6.50 -14.07 0.53
C GLU A 138 -7.78 -14.06 1.40
N GLN A 139 -8.22 -15.23 1.89
CA GLN A 139 -9.35 -15.30 2.81
C GLN A 139 -9.05 -14.62 4.15
N ALA A 140 -7.82 -14.72 4.65
CA ALA A 140 -7.38 -14.07 5.87
C ALA A 140 -7.42 -12.55 5.78
N LEU A 141 -6.88 -11.96 4.71
CA LEU A 141 -6.95 -10.50 4.46
C LEU A 141 -8.41 -10.02 4.39
N ARG A 142 -9.26 -10.76 3.68
CA ARG A 142 -10.70 -10.46 3.58
C ARG A 142 -11.40 -10.60 4.92
N LEU A 143 -11.05 -11.60 5.73
CA LEU A 143 -11.64 -11.80 7.06
C LEU A 143 -11.21 -10.68 8.01
N GLY A 144 -9.93 -10.35 8.04
CA GLY A 144 -9.35 -9.28 8.86
C GLY A 144 -10.01 -7.94 8.60
N THR A 145 -10.11 -7.52 7.33
CA THR A 145 -10.77 -6.25 6.96
C THR A 145 -12.28 -6.24 7.18
N ARG A 146 -12.94 -7.40 7.28
CA ARG A 146 -14.39 -7.49 7.56
C ARG A 146 -14.74 -7.61 9.04
N LYS A 147 -13.92 -8.32 9.82
CA LYS A 147 -14.24 -8.73 11.19
C LYS A 147 -13.28 -8.15 12.23
N GLY A 148 -12.06 -7.84 11.82
CA GLY A 148 -11.06 -7.25 12.71
C GLY A 148 -11.52 -5.93 13.31
N ARG A 149 -10.92 -5.55 14.45
CA ARG A 149 -11.25 -4.34 15.21
C ARG A 149 -12.76 -4.19 15.45
N VAL A 150 -13.39 -5.30 15.84
CA VAL A 150 -14.83 -5.42 16.10
C VAL A 150 -15.69 -4.94 14.91
N GLY A 151 -15.30 -5.32 13.69
CA GLY A 151 -16.01 -4.98 12.46
C GLY A 151 -15.61 -3.66 11.80
N LYS A 152 -14.63 -2.92 12.34
CA LYS A 152 -14.00 -1.77 11.66
C LYS A 152 -13.00 -2.21 10.59
N GLY A 153 -12.51 -3.44 10.70
CA GLY A 153 -11.52 -4.07 9.83
C GLY A 153 -10.10 -3.80 10.30
N SER A 154 -9.29 -4.86 10.36
CA SER A 154 -7.84 -4.79 10.56
C SER A 154 -7.21 -3.89 9.49
N ILE A 155 -6.16 -3.17 9.88
CA ILE A 155 -5.36 -2.36 8.95
C ILE A 155 -4.09 -3.14 8.64
N PHE A 156 -3.87 -3.49 7.38
CA PHE A 156 -2.67 -4.17 6.92
C PHE A 156 -1.79 -3.16 6.19
N VAL A 157 -0.62 -2.83 6.76
CA VAL A 157 0.37 -1.94 6.14
C VAL A 157 1.48 -2.81 5.56
N TRP A 158 1.82 -2.57 4.30
CA TRP A 158 2.73 -3.42 3.54
C TRP A 158 3.84 -2.60 2.90
N ALA A 159 5.08 -3.08 2.96
CA ALA A 159 6.20 -2.49 2.23
C ALA A 159 6.02 -2.74 0.72
N ALA A 160 6.25 -1.72 -0.12
CA ALA A 160 6.00 -1.82 -1.56
C ALA A 160 6.99 -2.68 -2.35
N GLY A 161 8.14 -3.06 -1.77
CA GLY A 161 9.20 -3.82 -2.45
C GLY A 161 10.51 -3.03 -2.62
N ASN A 162 11.62 -3.74 -2.78
CA ASN A 162 12.99 -3.20 -2.88
C ASN A 162 13.71 -3.57 -4.20
N GLY A 163 12.96 -4.03 -5.21
CA GLY A 163 13.46 -4.54 -6.48
C GLY A 163 13.76 -3.49 -7.54
N GLY A 164 13.72 -2.20 -7.22
CA GLY A 164 13.90 -1.11 -8.20
C GLY A 164 15.23 -1.15 -8.95
N MET A 165 16.29 -1.71 -8.36
CA MET A 165 17.59 -1.91 -9.04
C MET A 165 17.61 -3.07 -10.04
N TYR A 166 16.62 -3.95 -9.96
CA TYR A 166 16.45 -5.11 -10.83
C TYR A 166 15.35 -4.89 -11.87
N ASP A 167 14.91 -3.62 -12.02
CA ASP A 167 13.78 -3.22 -12.84
C ASP A 167 12.52 -4.02 -12.50
N ASP A 168 12.30 -4.28 -11.20
CA ASP A 168 11.07 -4.88 -10.71
C ASP A 168 9.93 -3.86 -10.65
N HIS A 169 8.71 -4.38 -10.61
CA HIS A 169 7.49 -3.59 -10.59
C HIS A 169 6.49 -4.24 -9.66
N CYS A 170 6.07 -3.53 -8.61
CA CYS A 170 5.24 -4.08 -7.54
C CYS A 170 3.84 -4.56 -7.98
N GLY A 171 3.43 -4.27 -9.22
CA GLY A 171 2.31 -4.95 -9.88
C GLY A 171 2.51 -6.47 -10.08
N ALA A 172 3.73 -7.00 -9.93
CA ALA A 172 4.03 -8.43 -9.89
C ALA A 172 3.91 -9.05 -8.49
N ASP A 173 3.70 -8.23 -7.46
CA ASP A 173 3.45 -8.66 -6.08
C ASP A 173 1.93 -8.67 -5.80
N GLY A 174 1.36 -9.84 -5.55
CA GLY A 174 -0.06 -9.98 -5.24
C GLY A 174 -0.48 -9.40 -3.88
N TYR A 175 0.44 -9.22 -2.94
CA TYR A 175 0.18 -8.54 -1.66
C TYR A 175 -0.08 -7.05 -1.88
N ILE A 176 0.66 -6.43 -2.80
CA ILE A 176 0.48 -5.03 -3.19
C ILE A 176 -0.78 -4.84 -4.05
N ASN A 177 -1.12 -5.82 -4.88
CA ASN A 177 -2.35 -5.79 -5.68
C ASN A 177 -3.64 -6.04 -4.87
N SER A 178 -3.53 -6.38 -3.58
CA SER A 178 -4.67 -6.58 -2.70
C SER A 178 -5.30 -5.24 -2.30
N ILE A 179 -6.63 -5.10 -2.43
CA ILE A 179 -7.32 -3.90 -1.94
C ILE A 179 -7.25 -3.76 -0.40
N TYR A 180 -6.96 -4.87 0.28
CA TYR A 180 -7.00 -4.96 1.75
C TYR A 180 -5.71 -4.45 2.41
N THR A 181 -4.65 -4.24 1.64
CA THR A 181 -3.35 -3.77 2.11
C THR A 181 -3.16 -2.29 1.77
N ILE A 182 -2.34 -1.62 2.57
CA ILE A 182 -1.89 -0.25 2.35
C ILE A 182 -0.41 -0.32 1.99
N SER A 183 -0.11 -0.23 0.70
CA SER A 183 1.27 -0.30 0.19
C SER A 183 2.01 1.02 0.37
N ILE A 184 3.17 0.96 1.01
CA ILE A 184 4.01 2.10 1.36
C ILE A 184 5.39 1.99 0.71
N GLY A 185 5.72 2.99 -0.10
CA GLY A 185 7.05 3.15 -0.69
C GLY A 185 7.98 4.04 0.15
N ALA A 186 9.22 4.21 -0.32
CA ALA A 186 10.24 4.98 0.39
C ALA A 186 10.74 6.16 -0.45
N ILE A 187 11.00 7.29 0.22
CA ILE A 187 11.62 8.47 -0.38
C ILE A 187 12.83 8.91 0.42
N THR A 188 13.79 9.56 -0.25
CA THR A 188 14.94 10.14 0.42
C THR A 188 14.52 11.33 1.28
N GLN A 189 15.42 11.77 2.16
CA GLN A 189 15.25 12.99 2.96
C GLN A 189 14.99 14.26 2.12
N SER A 190 15.35 14.26 0.82
CA SER A 190 15.12 15.37 -0.10
C SER A 190 13.84 15.22 -0.92
N GLY A 191 13.01 14.21 -0.64
CA GLY A 191 11.74 13.97 -1.31
C GLY A 191 11.81 13.10 -2.55
N LYS A 192 13.01 12.70 -2.99
CA LYS A 192 13.23 11.92 -4.22
C LYS A 192 12.88 10.45 -4.03
N PRO A 193 12.60 9.68 -5.11
CA PRO A 193 12.34 8.25 -4.98
C PRO A 193 13.58 7.51 -4.47
N ALA A 194 13.38 6.50 -3.63
CA ALA A 194 14.47 5.59 -3.24
C ALA A 194 14.95 4.79 -4.45
N PHE A 195 16.27 4.56 -4.57
CA PHE A 195 16.82 3.80 -5.72
C PHE A 195 16.33 2.34 -5.78
N PHE A 196 15.98 1.76 -4.63
CA PHE A 196 15.47 0.40 -4.50
C PHE A 196 13.94 0.33 -4.61
N GLY A 197 13.21 1.45 -4.52
CA GLY A 197 11.76 1.43 -4.46
C GLY A 197 11.12 1.00 -5.79
N GLU A 198 10.14 0.11 -5.72
CA GLU A 198 9.40 -0.37 -6.90
C GLU A 198 8.22 0.55 -7.24
N PRO A 199 8.08 0.98 -8.51
CA PRO A 199 6.90 1.71 -8.96
C PRO A 199 5.74 0.74 -9.22
N CYS A 200 4.52 1.12 -8.86
CA CYS A 200 3.29 0.55 -9.43
C CYS A 200 2.07 1.40 -9.05
N ALA A 201 0.97 1.22 -9.77
CA ALA A 201 -0.27 1.93 -9.47
C ALA A 201 -0.97 1.50 -8.15
N GLY A 202 -0.44 0.47 -7.48
CA GLY A 202 -0.89 0.01 -6.17
C GLY A 202 -0.20 0.70 -4.98
N VAL A 203 0.91 1.43 -5.19
CA VAL A 203 1.55 2.22 -4.14
C VAL A 203 0.59 3.31 -3.69
N MET A 204 0.35 3.39 -2.38
CA MET A 204 -0.64 4.32 -1.84
C MET A 204 -0.01 5.61 -1.32
N ALA A 205 1.12 5.52 -0.64
CA ALA A 205 1.85 6.66 -0.10
C ALA A 205 3.32 6.29 0.14
N VAL A 206 4.10 7.27 0.61
CA VAL A 206 5.52 7.08 0.94
C VAL A 206 5.92 7.71 2.27
N THR A 207 7.06 7.27 2.81
CA THR A 207 7.69 7.85 4.02
C THR A 207 9.21 8.03 3.84
N PRO A 208 9.86 8.91 4.63
CA PRO A 208 11.26 9.32 4.40
C PRO A 208 12.29 8.33 4.98
N THR A 209 12.42 7.15 4.36
CA THR A 209 13.38 6.09 4.72
C THR A 209 14.18 5.58 3.52
N GLY A 210 14.04 6.28 2.40
CA GLY A 210 14.73 6.01 1.15
C GLY A 210 16.17 6.49 1.16
N SER A 211 16.99 5.85 0.34
CA SER A 211 18.33 6.32 0.03
C SER A 211 18.50 6.57 -1.46
N GLY A 212 19.41 7.48 -1.81
CA GLY A 212 19.92 7.64 -3.17
C GLY A 212 21.05 6.66 -3.46
N TYR A 213 21.35 6.43 -4.74
CA TYR A 213 22.43 5.51 -5.11
C TYR A 213 23.78 5.98 -4.54
N GLY A 214 24.42 5.15 -3.72
CA GLY A 214 25.69 5.47 -3.06
C GLY A 214 25.58 6.44 -1.88
N ASP A 215 24.37 6.77 -1.41
CA ASP A 215 24.16 7.55 -0.20
C ASP A 215 24.05 6.62 1.02
N TYR A 216 24.84 6.93 2.06
CA TYR A 216 24.96 6.16 3.31
C TYR A 216 24.64 7.01 4.54
N GLN A 217 23.91 8.12 4.35
CA GLN A 217 23.51 8.97 5.47
C GLN A 217 22.68 8.19 6.50
N PRO A 218 22.78 8.55 7.80
CA PRO A 218 21.91 7.99 8.80
C PRO A 218 20.46 8.42 8.52
N LEU A 219 19.58 7.44 8.31
CA LEU A 219 18.18 7.68 7.91
C LEU A 219 17.25 7.66 9.12
N VAL A 220 17.45 6.69 10.01
CA VAL A 220 16.63 6.43 11.19
C VAL A 220 17.54 5.92 12.31
N THR A 221 17.28 6.31 13.56
CA THR A 221 17.99 5.76 14.73
C THR A 221 17.04 4.83 15.48
N LEU A 222 17.34 3.53 15.49
CA LEU A 222 16.45 2.48 15.96
C LEU A 222 17.14 1.56 16.95
N THR A 223 16.34 0.85 17.73
CA THR A 223 16.79 -0.30 18.50
C THR A 223 17.03 -1.53 17.60
N THR A 224 17.79 -2.52 18.09
CA THR A 224 18.05 -3.80 17.40
C THR A 224 17.99 -4.96 18.40
N THR A 225 18.07 -6.20 17.91
CA THR A 225 18.15 -7.39 18.76
C THR A 225 19.31 -7.31 19.76
N GLY A 226 19.06 -7.70 21.01
CA GLY A 226 20.04 -7.56 22.08
C GLY A 226 20.20 -6.11 22.57
N ASP A 227 21.45 -5.72 22.83
CA ASP A 227 21.81 -4.37 23.27
C ASP A 227 22.49 -3.63 22.11
N GLY A 228 21.92 -2.52 21.65
CA GLY A 228 22.53 -1.66 20.63
C GLY A 228 21.52 -0.77 19.93
N CYS A 229 22.04 0.20 19.18
CA CYS A 229 21.25 1.06 18.31
C CYS A 229 21.84 1.03 16.90
N VAL A 230 20.99 1.07 15.88
CA VAL A 230 21.39 1.20 14.48
C VAL A 230 20.94 2.54 13.94
N THR A 231 21.76 3.17 13.11
CA THR A 231 21.44 4.45 12.46
C THR A 231 21.16 4.30 10.96
N HIS A 232 21.21 3.06 10.45
CA HIS A 232 21.08 2.75 9.04
C HIS A 232 20.19 1.51 8.88
N PHE A 233 18.93 1.75 8.50
CA PHE A 233 17.94 0.73 8.21
C PHE A 233 17.14 1.19 6.97
N PRO A 234 17.75 1.15 5.77
CA PRO A 234 17.08 1.54 4.54
C PRO A 234 16.11 0.44 4.09
N GLY A 235 15.17 0.82 3.23
CA GLY A 235 14.26 -0.12 2.58
C GLY A 235 12.80 0.34 2.69
N THR A 236 11.95 -0.15 1.80
CA THR A 236 10.49 -0.02 1.98
C THR A 236 10.03 -0.75 3.23
N SER A 237 10.82 -1.72 3.72
CA SER A 237 10.63 -2.40 5.00
C SER A 237 10.70 -1.46 6.22
N SER A 238 11.42 -0.34 6.11
CA SER A 238 11.45 0.74 7.11
C SER A 238 10.31 1.76 6.89
N ALA A 239 9.82 1.86 5.65
CA ALA A 239 8.74 2.77 5.31
C ALA A 239 7.38 2.35 5.90
N ALA A 240 7.05 1.06 5.78
CA ALA A 240 5.79 0.51 6.29
C ALA A 240 5.61 0.68 7.82
N PRO A 241 6.59 0.40 8.69
CA PRO A 241 6.50 0.67 10.12
C PRO A 241 6.31 2.16 10.46
N ILE A 242 6.99 3.09 9.77
CA ILE A 242 6.76 4.52 9.99
C ILE A 242 5.31 4.89 9.65
N ALA A 243 4.79 4.42 8.53
CA ALA A 243 3.39 4.64 8.16
C ALA A 243 2.44 4.04 9.22
N ALA A 244 2.68 2.83 9.68
CA ALA A 244 1.89 2.19 10.75
C ALA A 244 1.90 3.02 12.04
N GLY A 245 3.04 3.58 12.42
CA GLY A 245 3.14 4.51 13.55
C GLY A 245 2.29 5.77 13.34
N ILE A 246 2.32 6.40 12.16
CA ILE A 246 1.47 7.56 11.84
C ILE A 246 -0.01 7.18 11.92
N LEU A 247 -0.39 6.02 11.39
CA LEU A 247 -1.77 5.52 11.44
C LEU A 247 -2.21 5.22 12.87
N ALA A 248 -1.32 4.76 13.74
CA ALA A 248 -1.61 4.58 15.16
C ALA A 248 -1.93 5.92 15.85
N LEU A 249 -1.21 7.01 15.52
CA LEU A 249 -1.55 8.35 16.02
C LEU A 249 -2.96 8.79 15.59
N ALA A 250 -3.36 8.45 14.36
CA ALA A 250 -4.70 8.77 13.85
C ALA A 250 -5.80 7.95 14.55
N LEU A 251 -5.54 6.66 14.79
CA LEU A 251 -6.46 5.78 15.49
C LEU A 251 -6.64 6.14 16.97
N GLU A 252 -5.64 6.70 17.63
CA GLU A 252 -5.80 7.23 19.00
C GLU A 252 -6.86 8.34 19.05
N VAL A 253 -6.84 9.25 18.07
CA VAL A 253 -7.79 10.37 18.01
C VAL A 253 -9.16 9.92 17.54
N ASN A 254 -9.23 9.00 16.58
CA ASN A 254 -10.48 8.45 16.10
C ASN A 254 -10.43 6.91 16.01
N PRO A 255 -10.73 6.21 17.11
CA PRO A 255 -10.75 4.75 17.14
C PRO A 255 -11.86 4.14 16.28
N ALA A 256 -12.80 4.94 15.76
CA ALA A 256 -13.93 4.46 14.95
C ALA A 256 -13.59 4.32 13.46
N LEU A 257 -12.45 4.87 13.01
CA LEU A 257 -11.97 4.74 11.63
C LEU A 257 -11.92 3.27 11.21
N THR A 258 -12.51 2.97 10.06
CA THR A 258 -12.41 1.67 9.39
C THR A 258 -11.14 1.57 8.55
N TRP A 259 -10.80 0.35 8.12
CA TRP A 259 -9.67 0.13 7.21
C TRP A 259 -9.73 0.96 5.92
N ARG A 260 -10.95 1.20 5.39
CA ARG A 260 -11.19 2.09 4.24
C ARG A 260 -11.09 3.57 4.60
N ASP A 261 -11.60 3.99 5.75
CA ASP A 261 -11.53 5.40 6.18
C ASP A 261 -10.07 5.86 6.28
N VAL A 262 -9.19 4.99 6.77
CA VAL A 262 -7.75 5.26 6.84
C VAL A 262 -7.14 5.43 5.45
N GLN A 263 -7.55 4.62 4.47
CA GLN A 263 -7.12 4.77 3.09
C GLN A 263 -7.62 6.11 2.48
N HIS A 264 -8.88 6.49 2.71
CA HIS A 264 -9.37 7.81 2.29
C HIS A 264 -8.59 8.96 2.94
N LEU A 265 -8.26 8.84 4.22
CA LEU A 265 -7.43 9.84 4.91
C LEU A 265 -6.06 9.99 4.26
N ILE A 266 -5.39 8.89 3.90
CA ILE A 266 -4.11 8.94 3.18
C ILE A 266 -4.27 9.69 1.85
N ALA A 267 -5.25 9.30 1.02
CA ALA A 267 -5.49 9.94 -0.27
C ALA A 267 -5.77 11.46 -0.13
N ASN A 268 -6.49 11.86 0.92
CA ASN A 268 -6.87 13.25 1.16
C ASN A 268 -5.76 14.11 1.78
N THR A 269 -4.74 13.51 2.41
CA THR A 269 -3.78 14.24 3.26
C THR A 269 -2.32 14.06 2.88
N ALA A 270 -2.00 13.10 2.02
CA ALA A 270 -0.67 12.95 1.48
C ALA A 270 -0.24 14.22 0.70
N LYS A 271 1.06 14.52 0.74
CA LYS A 271 1.64 15.71 0.11
C LYS A 271 2.63 15.32 -0.97
N ILE A 272 2.73 16.12 -2.02
CA ILE A 272 3.77 15.94 -3.04
C ILE A 272 5.14 16.22 -2.40
N PRO A 273 6.04 15.23 -2.29
CA PRO A 273 7.36 15.43 -1.70
C PRO A 273 8.34 16.11 -2.67
N ASP A 274 8.22 15.83 -3.96
CA ASP A 274 9.05 16.39 -5.03
C ASP A 274 8.16 16.72 -6.25
N PRO A 275 7.78 18.00 -6.45
CA PRO A 275 6.93 18.41 -7.56
C PRO A 275 7.65 18.42 -8.91
N GLU A 276 8.98 18.37 -8.92
CA GLU A 276 9.79 18.37 -10.15
C GLU A 276 10.03 16.94 -10.68
N GLU A 277 9.70 15.90 -9.90
CA GLU A 277 9.82 14.51 -10.35
C GLU A 277 8.86 14.24 -11.51
N PRO A 278 9.35 13.75 -12.67
CA PRO A 278 8.50 13.44 -13.81
C PRO A 278 7.53 12.30 -13.52
N GLY A 279 6.26 12.47 -13.91
CA GLY A 279 5.23 11.42 -13.79
C GLY A 279 4.04 11.82 -12.94
N TRP A 280 4.08 12.97 -12.27
CA TRP A 280 2.92 13.48 -11.55
C TRP A 280 1.78 13.77 -12.51
N SER A 281 0.58 13.32 -12.14
CA SER A 281 -0.66 13.63 -12.84
C SER A 281 -1.76 13.96 -11.84
N ILE A 282 -2.77 14.70 -12.30
CA ILE A 282 -3.99 14.94 -11.55
C ILE A 282 -5.06 14.04 -12.16
N ASN A 283 -5.64 13.18 -11.34
CA ASN A 283 -6.70 12.28 -11.77
C ASN A 283 -8.03 13.05 -12.01
N ALA A 284 -9.05 12.40 -12.54
CA ALA A 284 -10.30 13.10 -12.89
C ALA A 284 -11.12 13.56 -11.67
N ALA A 285 -10.74 13.17 -10.46
CA ALA A 285 -11.32 13.61 -9.20
C ALA A 285 -10.48 14.68 -8.47
N GLY A 286 -9.34 15.09 -9.05
CA GLY A 286 -8.49 16.14 -8.50
C GLY A 286 -7.36 15.67 -7.58
N TYR A 287 -7.12 14.37 -7.45
CA TYR A 287 -6.01 13.84 -6.67
C TYR A 287 -4.71 13.85 -7.48
N HIS A 288 -3.62 14.26 -6.83
CA HIS A 288 -2.28 14.05 -7.37
C HIS A 288 -1.86 12.59 -7.19
N VAL A 289 -1.41 11.96 -8.27
CA VAL A 289 -1.03 10.54 -8.29
C VAL A 289 0.28 10.32 -9.04
N HIS A 290 1.06 9.35 -8.58
CA HIS A 290 2.35 8.99 -9.15
C HIS A 290 2.76 7.55 -8.81
N HIS A 291 3.25 6.75 -9.78
CA HIS A 291 3.57 5.33 -9.57
C HIS A 291 4.64 5.03 -8.51
N ARG A 292 5.57 5.98 -8.28
CA ARG A 292 6.58 5.89 -7.20
C ARG A 292 6.17 6.49 -5.86
N TYR A 293 5.12 7.32 -5.82
CA TYR A 293 4.74 8.06 -4.60
C TYR A 293 3.32 7.76 -4.12
N GLY A 294 2.50 7.07 -4.91
CA GLY A 294 1.06 7.00 -4.71
C GLY A 294 0.45 8.40 -4.70
N PHE A 295 -0.25 8.74 -3.61
CA PHE A 295 -0.78 10.08 -3.36
C PHE A 295 0.28 11.05 -2.81
N GLY A 296 1.46 10.56 -2.40
CA GLY A 296 2.55 11.38 -1.85
C GLY A 296 3.05 10.94 -0.48
N VAL A 297 3.82 11.81 0.17
CA VAL A 297 4.36 11.57 1.52
C VAL A 297 3.28 11.75 2.58
N LEU A 298 3.26 10.85 3.56
CA LEU A 298 2.35 10.97 4.71
C LEU A 298 2.69 12.18 5.57
N ASP A 299 1.70 13.04 5.83
CA ASP A 299 1.78 14.13 6.80
C ASP A 299 1.03 13.75 8.07
N ALA A 300 1.76 13.36 9.12
CA ALA A 300 1.15 12.96 10.39
C ALA A 300 0.28 14.05 11.02
N GLY A 301 0.65 15.33 10.88
CA GLY A 301 -0.12 16.44 11.43
C GLY A 301 -1.47 16.60 10.75
N LEU A 302 -1.46 16.66 9.42
CA LEU A 302 -2.67 16.81 8.62
C LEU A 302 -3.56 15.56 8.71
N LEU A 303 -2.97 14.36 8.64
CA LEU A 303 -3.70 13.11 8.73
C LEU A 303 -4.43 12.98 10.08
N VAL A 304 -3.76 13.26 11.20
CA VAL A 304 -4.37 13.22 12.54
C VAL A 304 -5.43 14.31 12.72
N GLN A 305 -5.19 15.51 12.18
CA GLN A 305 -6.18 16.59 12.22
C GLN A 305 -7.46 16.22 11.47
N GLN A 306 -7.33 15.65 10.27
CA GLN A 306 -8.48 15.22 9.47
C GLN A 306 -9.15 14.00 10.08
N ALA A 307 -8.40 13.06 10.68
CA ALA A 307 -8.94 11.90 11.38
C ALA A 307 -9.93 12.28 12.49
N ALA A 308 -9.67 13.36 13.24
CA ALA A 308 -10.54 13.86 14.30
C ALA A 308 -11.95 14.25 13.81
N LEU A 309 -12.06 14.70 12.56
CA LEU A 309 -13.29 15.20 11.97
C LEU A 309 -13.86 14.25 10.90
N PHE A 310 -13.17 13.13 10.65
CA PHE A 310 -13.45 12.26 9.52
C PHE A 310 -14.80 11.56 9.70
N GLN A 311 -15.66 11.73 8.70
CA GLN A 311 -16.92 11.02 8.63
C GLN A 311 -16.72 9.69 7.92
N LYS A 312 -17.15 8.61 8.58
CA LYS A 312 -17.06 7.25 8.04
C LYS A 312 -17.66 7.18 6.64
N VAL A 313 -16.93 6.58 5.70
CA VAL A 313 -17.38 6.42 4.32
C VAL A 313 -18.55 5.43 4.22
N GLY A 314 -19.33 5.56 3.14
CA GLY A 314 -20.42 4.64 2.84
C GLY A 314 -20.00 3.18 2.72
N ARG A 315 -20.98 2.27 2.72
CA ARG A 315 -20.75 0.82 2.51
C ARG A 315 -20.00 0.60 1.21
N GLN A 316 -18.93 -0.19 1.25
CA GLN A 316 -18.21 -0.61 0.05
C GLN A 316 -19.14 -1.38 -0.89
N ARG A 317 -19.08 -1.03 -2.17
CA ARG A 317 -19.79 -1.68 -3.27
C ARG A 317 -18.77 -2.21 -4.26
N THR A 318 -19.16 -3.26 -4.99
CA THR A 318 -18.32 -3.89 -6.01
C THR A 318 -19.14 -4.02 -7.28
N CYS A 319 -18.59 -3.53 -8.39
CA CYS A 319 -19.17 -3.62 -9.71
C CYS A 319 -18.20 -4.32 -10.65
N THR A 320 -18.64 -5.39 -11.32
CA THR A 320 -17.77 -6.25 -12.13
C THR A 320 -18.23 -6.27 -13.57
N GLN A 321 -17.30 -6.06 -14.50
CA GLN A 321 -17.49 -6.23 -15.94
C GLN A 321 -16.58 -7.35 -16.42
N GLU A 322 -17.18 -8.49 -16.78
CA GLU A 322 -16.47 -9.58 -17.44
C GLU A 322 -16.45 -9.36 -18.95
N VAL A 323 -15.27 -9.41 -19.55
CA VAL A 323 -15.10 -9.33 -21.00
C VAL A 323 -14.99 -10.75 -21.52
N ALA A 324 -16.05 -11.24 -22.16
CA ALA A 324 -16.03 -12.49 -22.90
C ALA A 324 -15.39 -12.27 -24.28
N PHE A 325 -14.51 -13.17 -24.68
CA PHE A 325 -13.98 -13.21 -26.04
C PHE A 325 -14.46 -14.48 -26.73
N ASP A 326 -14.97 -14.35 -27.96
CA ASP A 326 -15.29 -15.52 -28.80
C ASP A 326 -14.00 -16.27 -29.21
N SER A 327 -12.86 -15.57 -29.25
CA SER A 327 -11.54 -16.12 -29.51
C SER A 327 -10.43 -15.31 -28.83
N PRO A 328 -9.28 -15.93 -28.48
CA PRO A 328 -8.13 -15.22 -27.93
C PRO A 328 -7.69 -14.05 -28.81
N ARG A 329 -7.37 -12.91 -28.19
CA ARG A 329 -6.83 -11.74 -28.90
C ARG A 329 -5.31 -11.88 -29.00
N ILE A 330 -4.84 -12.38 -30.13
CA ILE A 330 -3.42 -12.60 -30.43
C ILE A 330 -2.74 -11.26 -30.73
N PHE A 331 -1.51 -11.08 -30.27
CA PHE A 331 -0.65 -9.94 -30.63
C PHE A 331 0.72 -10.40 -31.11
N SER A 332 1.22 -9.67 -32.11
CA SER A 332 2.54 -9.88 -32.70
C SER A 332 3.64 -9.27 -31.83
N PRO A 333 4.90 -9.69 -32.03
CA PRO A 333 6.06 -9.04 -31.42
C PRO A 333 6.09 -7.53 -31.63
N GLY A 334 6.19 -6.75 -30.54
CA GLY A 334 6.23 -5.29 -30.60
C GLY A 334 4.86 -4.61 -30.77
N ASP A 335 3.77 -5.37 -30.74
CA ASP A 335 2.40 -4.88 -30.94
C ASP A 335 1.62 -4.85 -29.62
N SER A 336 0.38 -4.34 -29.67
CA SER A 336 -0.50 -4.23 -28.52
C SER A 336 -1.94 -4.65 -28.81
N VAL A 337 -2.60 -5.25 -27.82
CA VAL A 337 -4.06 -5.42 -27.81
C VAL A 337 -4.68 -4.31 -26.98
N THR A 338 -5.65 -3.62 -27.55
CA THR A 338 -6.46 -2.61 -26.84
C THR A 338 -7.90 -3.09 -26.73
N LEU A 339 -8.45 -3.07 -25.51
CA LEU A 339 -9.84 -3.38 -25.22
C LEU A 339 -10.56 -2.17 -24.64
N ARG A 340 -11.73 -1.87 -25.19
CA ARG A 340 -12.63 -0.84 -24.66
C ARG A 340 -13.76 -1.52 -23.89
N ILE A 341 -13.76 -1.35 -22.58
CA ILE A 341 -14.73 -1.94 -21.66
C ILE A 341 -15.71 -0.85 -21.26
N HIS A 342 -16.99 -1.01 -21.60
CA HIS A 342 -18.03 -0.09 -21.14
C HIS A 342 -18.50 -0.49 -19.73
N SER A 343 -18.44 0.45 -18.79
CA SER A 343 -19.03 0.29 -17.45
C SER A 343 -20.10 1.36 -17.24
N ASP A 344 -21.28 0.96 -16.81
CA ASP A 344 -22.34 1.85 -16.33
C ASP A 344 -22.21 2.13 -14.82
N GLY A 345 -21.16 1.61 -14.17
CA GLY A 345 -20.99 1.68 -12.72
C GLY A 345 -22.06 0.89 -11.94
N CYS A 346 -22.65 -0.14 -12.55
CA CYS A 346 -23.73 -0.95 -11.98
C CYS A 346 -24.95 -0.10 -11.59
N GLN A 347 -25.26 0.88 -12.44
CA GLN A 347 -26.35 1.84 -12.23
C GLN A 347 -27.67 1.12 -11.94
N TRP A 348 -28.48 1.69 -11.05
CA TRP A 348 -29.80 1.18 -10.65
C TRP A 348 -29.77 -0.15 -9.90
N THR A 349 -28.59 -0.58 -9.43
CA THR A 349 -28.43 -1.76 -8.56
C THR A 349 -27.99 -1.38 -7.16
N SER A 350 -28.07 -2.32 -6.21
CA SER A 350 -27.54 -2.14 -4.86
C SER A 350 -26.01 -1.99 -4.81
N ASN A 351 -25.33 -2.25 -5.92
CA ASN A 351 -23.88 -2.14 -6.12
C ASN A 351 -23.50 -0.95 -7.00
N GLU A 352 -24.41 -0.01 -7.27
CA GLU A 352 -24.08 1.21 -8.02
C GLU A 352 -22.92 1.96 -7.36
N ILE A 353 -21.89 2.33 -8.12
CA ILE A 353 -20.74 3.11 -7.66
C ILE A 353 -20.78 4.47 -8.34
N SER A 354 -20.64 5.55 -7.55
CA SER A 354 -20.52 6.92 -8.05
C SER A 354 -19.18 7.57 -7.72
N SER A 355 -18.41 6.98 -6.81
CA SER A 355 -17.05 7.41 -6.44
C SER A 355 -16.19 6.18 -6.23
N LEU A 356 -15.14 6.05 -7.02
CA LEU A 356 -14.19 4.94 -6.96
C LEU A 356 -13.30 4.98 -5.71
N GLU A 357 -12.87 3.80 -5.29
CA GLU A 357 -11.77 3.56 -4.34
C GLU A 357 -10.68 2.79 -5.09
N HIS A 358 -10.75 1.46 -5.09
CA HIS A 358 -9.84 0.59 -5.83
C HIS A 358 -10.41 0.22 -7.19
N VAL A 359 -9.52 0.05 -8.17
CA VAL A 359 -9.85 -0.60 -9.45
C VAL A 359 -8.89 -1.77 -9.64
N GLN A 360 -9.45 -2.94 -9.95
CA GLN A 360 -8.69 -4.13 -10.26
C GLN A 360 -8.98 -4.60 -11.68
N VAL A 361 -7.95 -5.12 -12.35
CA VAL A 361 -8.07 -5.81 -13.62
C VAL A 361 -7.51 -7.22 -13.47
N ARG A 362 -8.37 -8.23 -13.63
CA ARG A 362 -7.95 -9.62 -13.62
C ARG A 362 -7.76 -10.13 -15.03
N LEU A 363 -6.57 -10.62 -15.34
CA LEU A 363 -6.14 -10.96 -16.69
C LEU A 363 -5.62 -12.39 -16.81
N GLY A 364 -6.07 -13.07 -17.86
CA GLY A 364 -5.43 -14.26 -18.41
C GLY A 364 -4.68 -13.87 -19.69
N VAL A 365 -3.36 -13.92 -19.69
CA VAL A 365 -2.52 -13.63 -20.86
C VAL A 365 -1.52 -14.75 -21.04
N SER A 366 -1.50 -15.39 -22.20
CA SER A 366 -0.35 -16.22 -22.59
C SER A 366 0.73 -15.33 -23.17
N ALA A 367 1.98 -15.52 -22.77
CA ALA A 367 3.11 -14.79 -23.34
C ALA A 367 4.35 -15.70 -23.43
N ARG A 368 5.15 -15.48 -24.46
CA ARG A 368 6.46 -16.14 -24.61
C ARG A 368 7.47 -15.62 -23.59
N CYS A 369 7.51 -14.31 -23.41
CA CYS A 369 8.40 -13.62 -22.49
C CYS A 369 7.53 -12.75 -21.60
N ARG A 370 7.22 -13.20 -20.39
CA ARG A 370 6.31 -12.47 -19.49
C ARG A 370 6.83 -11.07 -19.16
N GLY A 371 8.15 -10.92 -18.99
CA GLY A 371 8.77 -9.62 -18.75
C GLY A 371 8.75 -8.64 -19.92
N ASP A 372 8.43 -9.07 -21.15
CA ASP A 372 8.21 -8.14 -22.26
C ASP A 372 6.82 -7.47 -22.18
N LEU A 373 5.91 -7.99 -21.33
CA LEU A 373 4.56 -7.44 -21.22
C LEU A 373 4.55 -6.16 -20.38
N SER A 374 3.80 -5.17 -20.86
CA SER A 374 3.23 -4.13 -20.03
C SER A 374 1.70 -4.14 -20.11
N VAL A 375 1.06 -3.69 -19.03
CA VAL A 375 -0.39 -3.59 -18.91
C VAL A 375 -0.74 -2.20 -18.39
N SER A 376 -1.55 -1.46 -19.15
CA SER A 376 -2.08 -0.17 -18.74
C SER A 376 -3.59 -0.12 -18.76
N LEU A 377 -4.16 0.69 -17.88
CA LEU A 377 -5.58 0.97 -17.81
C LEU A 377 -5.83 2.48 -17.82
N GLU A 378 -6.69 2.93 -18.71
CA GLU A 378 -7.18 4.30 -18.75
C GLU A 378 -8.63 4.35 -18.25
N SER A 379 -8.91 5.24 -17.31
CA SER A 379 -10.27 5.48 -16.80
C SER A 379 -11.12 6.29 -17.78
N PRO A 380 -12.45 6.30 -17.66
CA PRO A 380 -13.32 7.18 -18.44
C PRO A 380 -13.00 8.66 -18.29
N GLY A 381 -12.38 9.04 -17.16
CA GLY A 381 -11.91 10.39 -16.88
C GLY A 381 -10.55 10.73 -17.53
N GLY A 382 -9.90 9.77 -18.19
CA GLY A 382 -8.60 9.95 -18.86
C GLY A 382 -7.39 9.64 -17.97
N THR A 383 -7.58 9.11 -16.76
CA THR A 383 -6.47 8.78 -15.86
C THR A 383 -5.82 7.48 -16.30
N VAL A 384 -4.52 7.52 -16.58
CA VAL A 384 -3.73 6.36 -17.03
C VAL A 384 -2.96 5.74 -15.86
N SER A 385 -3.19 4.45 -15.64
CA SER A 385 -2.48 3.63 -14.65
C SER A 385 -1.62 2.58 -15.35
N MET A 386 -0.30 2.64 -15.20
CA MET A 386 0.57 1.50 -15.45
C MET A 386 0.41 0.46 -14.34
N LEU A 387 -0.23 -0.65 -14.71
CA LEU A 387 -0.59 -1.73 -13.80
C LEU A 387 0.55 -2.74 -13.66
N LEU A 388 1.26 -3.00 -14.75
CA LEU A 388 2.48 -3.80 -14.82
C LEU A 388 3.36 -3.20 -15.92
N ASP A 389 4.64 -3.01 -15.67
CA ASP A 389 5.60 -2.60 -16.71
C ASP A 389 6.53 -3.76 -17.10
N SER A 390 7.34 -3.56 -18.14
CA SER A 390 8.34 -4.55 -18.55
C SER A 390 9.31 -4.85 -17.41
N ARG A 391 9.75 -6.10 -17.33
CA ARG A 391 10.68 -6.61 -16.32
C ARG A 391 11.78 -7.43 -17.00
N PRO A 392 12.93 -6.83 -17.34
CA PRO A 392 14.00 -7.46 -18.14
C PRO A 392 14.56 -8.79 -17.59
N ASN A 393 14.39 -9.06 -16.30
CA ASN A 393 14.83 -10.31 -15.66
C ASN A 393 13.78 -11.44 -15.73
N ASP A 394 12.52 -11.14 -16.09
CA ASP A 394 11.41 -12.10 -16.16
C ASP A 394 11.31 -12.82 -17.51
N ALA A 395 12.12 -13.87 -17.68
CA ALA A 395 12.08 -14.73 -18.86
C ALA A 395 11.01 -15.84 -18.80
N SER A 396 10.03 -15.73 -17.89
CA SER A 396 8.99 -16.75 -17.73
C SER A 396 8.09 -16.85 -18.96
N THR A 397 7.75 -18.08 -19.35
CA THR A 397 6.75 -18.38 -20.40
C THR A 397 5.34 -18.58 -19.81
N ALA A 398 5.17 -18.40 -18.50
CA ALA A 398 3.92 -18.68 -17.80
C ALA A 398 2.79 -17.69 -18.15
N GLY A 399 3.14 -16.51 -18.65
CA GLY A 399 2.22 -15.40 -18.86
C GLY A 399 1.53 -14.93 -17.57
N LEU A 400 0.38 -14.27 -17.70
CA LEU A 400 -0.46 -13.84 -16.59
C LEU A 400 -1.59 -14.86 -16.39
N LYS A 401 -1.59 -15.59 -15.28
CA LYS A 401 -2.56 -16.66 -15.01
C LYS A 401 -3.70 -16.16 -14.11
N ASN A 402 -4.74 -15.57 -14.70
CA ASN A 402 -5.82 -14.91 -13.94
C ASN A 402 -5.26 -13.93 -12.89
N TRP A 403 -4.17 -13.26 -13.24
CA TRP A 403 -3.47 -12.36 -12.35
C TRP A 403 -4.28 -11.09 -12.15
N THR A 404 -4.39 -10.65 -10.90
CA THR A 404 -5.13 -9.42 -10.56
C THR A 404 -4.14 -8.30 -10.37
N LEU A 405 -4.24 -7.28 -11.22
CA LEU A 405 -3.52 -6.02 -11.07
C LEU A 405 -4.43 -4.97 -10.45
N MET A 406 -3.87 -4.01 -9.72
CA MET A 406 -4.64 -3.01 -8.98
C MET A 406 -4.12 -1.59 -9.20
N THR A 407 -5.03 -0.61 -9.20
CA THR A 407 -4.69 0.81 -9.16
C THR A 407 -5.52 1.55 -8.12
N VAL A 408 -4.87 2.45 -7.38
CA VAL A 408 -5.50 3.50 -6.57
C VAL A 408 -5.52 4.85 -7.27
N HIS A 409 -4.95 4.97 -8.48
CA HIS A 409 -4.85 6.28 -9.16
C HIS A 409 -6.20 6.84 -9.60
N CYS A 410 -7.23 6.01 -9.73
CA CYS A 410 -8.58 6.42 -10.11
C CYS A 410 -9.46 6.76 -8.89
N TRP A 411 -8.89 6.92 -7.70
CA TRP A 411 -9.63 7.19 -6.47
C TRP A 411 -10.48 8.45 -6.59
N GLY A 412 -11.73 8.38 -6.14
CA GLY A 412 -12.70 9.47 -6.22
C GLY A 412 -13.39 9.63 -7.57
N GLU A 413 -12.91 8.98 -8.64
CA GLU A 413 -13.47 9.19 -9.98
C GLU A 413 -14.84 8.53 -10.16
N GLN A 414 -15.58 9.00 -11.16
CA GLN A 414 -16.82 8.35 -11.61
C GLN A 414 -16.48 7.15 -12.50
N PRO A 415 -17.03 5.96 -12.23
CA PRO A 415 -16.69 4.74 -12.98
C PRO A 415 -17.32 4.64 -14.37
N ARG A 416 -18.26 5.54 -14.70
CA ARG A 416 -19.12 5.42 -15.87
C ARG A 416 -18.41 5.83 -17.15
N GLY A 417 -18.54 5.00 -18.17
CA GLY A 417 -18.02 5.26 -19.51
C GLY A 417 -17.11 4.14 -20.00
N HIS A 418 -16.20 4.49 -20.90
CA HIS A 418 -15.28 3.54 -21.50
C HIS A 418 -13.95 3.52 -20.76
N TRP A 419 -13.59 2.34 -20.27
CA TRP A 419 -12.25 2.01 -19.79
C TRP A 419 -11.43 1.45 -20.95
N THR A 420 -10.18 1.88 -21.08
CA THR A 420 -9.27 1.37 -22.10
C THR A 420 -8.18 0.54 -21.45
N LEU A 421 -8.25 -0.78 -21.62
CA LEU A 421 -7.21 -1.72 -21.19
C LEU A 421 -6.27 -1.98 -22.36
N LYS A 422 -4.97 -1.79 -22.17
CA LYS A 422 -3.94 -2.07 -23.18
C LYS A 422 -2.92 -3.06 -22.63
N VAL A 423 -2.68 -4.13 -23.40
CA VAL A 423 -1.60 -5.10 -23.15
C VAL A 423 -0.62 -4.94 -24.30
N THR A 424 0.64 -4.62 -23.99
CA THR A 424 1.68 -4.35 -24.99
C THR A 424 2.83 -5.33 -24.83
N ASP A 425 3.37 -5.80 -25.94
CA ASP A 425 4.61 -6.55 -26.00
C ASP A 425 5.77 -5.65 -26.38
N HIS A 426 6.73 -5.48 -25.49
CA HIS A 426 7.97 -4.73 -25.73
C HIS A 426 9.06 -5.69 -26.23
N LYS A 427 8.95 -6.11 -27.49
CA LYS A 427 9.87 -7.07 -28.13
C LYS A 427 11.33 -6.77 -27.77
N GLY A 428 11.96 -7.69 -27.03
CA GLY A 428 13.41 -7.68 -26.80
C GLY A 428 13.87 -7.00 -25.51
N GLU A 429 12.95 -6.60 -24.62
CA GLU A 429 13.30 -6.14 -23.27
C GLU A 429 13.94 -7.26 -22.44
N VAL A 430 13.42 -8.48 -22.52
CA VAL A 430 13.96 -9.64 -21.80
C VAL A 430 15.09 -10.31 -22.59
N TRP A 431 16.34 -10.01 -22.21
CA TRP A 431 17.54 -10.51 -22.88
C TRP A 431 17.72 -12.04 -22.87
N ARG A 432 17.19 -12.74 -21.87
CA ARG A 432 17.26 -14.21 -21.76
C ARG A 432 16.18 -14.95 -22.55
N CYS A 433 15.18 -14.23 -23.07
CA CYS A 433 14.06 -14.82 -23.76
C CYS A 433 14.24 -14.66 -25.27
N THR A 434 14.47 -15.77 -25.97
CA THR A 434 14.62 -15.78 -27.43
C THR A 434 13.36 -16.31 -28.11
N ARG A 435 12.87 -15.57 -29.10
CA ARG A 435 11.79 -16.00 -30.00
C ARG A 435 12.44 -16.67 -31.21
N GLN A 436 12.13 -17.94 -31.47
CA GLN A 436 12.82 -18.72 -32.51
C GLN A 436 12.54 -18.19 -33.92
N HIS A 437 11.35 -17.64 -34.15
CA HIS A 437 10.95 -17.04 -35.41
C HIS A 437 10.37 -15.64 -35.18
N GLU A 438 10.71 -14.68 -36.04
CA GLU A 438 10.19 -13.30 -35.93
C GLU A 438 8.68 -13.21 -36.17
N GLU A 439 8.10 -14.19 -36.86
CA GLU A 439 6.68 -14.28 -37.19
C GLU A 439 5.85 -14.98 -36.09
N GLU A 440 6.48 -15.55 -35.05
CA GLU A 440 5.72 -16.17 -33.96
C GLU A 440 4.98 -15.10 -33.14
N PRO A 441 3.70 -15.34 -32.79
CA PRO A 441 2.96 -14.41 -31.94
C PRO A 441 3.64 -14.28 -30.58
N ALA A 442 3.69 -13.05 -30.07
CA ALA A 442 4.26 -12.76 -28.75
C ALA A 442 3.41 -13.35 -27.62
N GLY A 443 2.10 -13.34 -27.83
CA GLY A 443 1.14 -13.83 -26.86
C GLY A 443 -0.31 -13.68 -27.31
N ALA A 444 -1.21 -13.93 -26.36
CA ALA A 444 -2.63 -13.73 -26.56
C ALA A 444 -3.30 -13.35 -25.24
N LEU A 445 -4.21 -12.38 -25.30
CA LEU A 445 -5.11 -12.05 -24.20
C LEU A 445 -6.30 -13.01 -24.25
N LEU A 446 -6.48 -13.75 -23.16
CA LEU A 446 -7.40 -14.88 -23.01
C LEU A 446 -8.65 -14.52 -22.21
N THR A 447 -8.49 -13.76 -21.13
CA THR A 447 -9.58 -13.31 -20.25
C THR A 447 -9.28 -11.92 -19.72
N ALA A 448 -10.31 -11.09 -19.57
CA ALA A 448 -10.21 -9.81 -18.88
C ALA A 448 -11.46 -9.55 -18.03
N THR A 449 -11.26 -9.17 -16.78
CA THR A 449 -12.33 -8.75 -15.88
C THR A 449 -11.95 -7.42 -15.24
N LEU A 450 -12.79 -6.41 -15.42
CA LEU A 450 -12.68 -5.14 -14.71
C LEU A 450 -13.53 -5.22 -13.43
N ILE A 451 -12.92 -4.91 -12.29
CA ILE A 451 -13.56 -4.95 -10.97
C ILE A 451 -13.40 -3.58 -10.33
N LEU A 452 -14.51 -2.93 -10.08
CA LEU A 452 -14.58 -1.57 -9.54
C LEU A 452 -15.05 -1.65 -8.09
N TYR A 453 -14.32 -1.00 -7.18
CA TYR A 453 -14.71 -0.84 -5.79
C TYR A 453 -14.97 0.63 -5.50
N GLY A 454 -15.92 0.90 -4.62
CA GLY A 454 -16.18 2.27 -4.23
C GLY A 454 -17.45 2.46 -3.41
N THR A 455 -17.92 3.69 -3.42
CA THR A 455 -19.12 4.11 -2.69
C THR A 455 -20.15 4.71 -3.63
N TYR A 456 -21.36 4.85 -3.10
CA TYR A 456 -22.43 5.59 -3.73
C TYR A 456 -22.77 6.79 -2.86
N HIS A 457 -22.77 7.95 -3.49
CA HIS A 457 -23.33 9.16 -2.96
C HIS A 457 -24.59 9.43 -3.77
N SER A 458 -25.76 9.40 -3.11
CA SER A 458 -26.97 9.91 -3.76
C SER A 458 -26.66 11.34 -4.19
N HIS A 459 -27.00 11.72 -5.42
CA HIS A 459 -27.03 13.13 -5.81
C HIS A 459 -27.97 13.87 -4.84
N GLN A 460 -27.45 14.34 -3.71
CA GLN A 460 -28.01 15.50 -3.06
C GLN A 460 -27.76 16.61 -4.07
N SER A 461 -28.86 17.17 -4.55
CA SER A 461 -28.92 18.40 -5.33
C SER A 461 -27.71 19.29 -5.05
N SER A 462 -27.02 19.67 -6.12
CA SER A 462 -26.16 20.85 -6.10
C SER A 462 -26.89 21.97 -5.33
N PRO A 463 -26.22 22.70 -4.41
CA PRO A 463 -26.81 23.87 -3.79
C PRO A 463 -26.82 25.03 -4.81
N ASP A 464 -27.52 24.86 -5.93
CA ASP A 464 -27.73 25.91 -6.94
C ASP A 464 -29.19 26.43 -6.97
N GLU A 465 -30.05 25.99 -6.03
CA GLU A 465 -31.41 26.55 -5.87
C GLU A 465 -31.77 26.80 -4.40
N ALA A 466 -30.85 27.41 -3.64
CA ALA A 466 -31.24 28.17 -2.44
C ALA A 466 -31.44 29.63 -2.85
N THR A 467 -32.71 29.98 -3.02
CA THR A 467 -33.24 31.32 -3.26
C THR A 467 -32.48 32.42 -2.52
N SER A 468 -32.13 33.46 -3.28
CA SER A 468 -31.83 34.82 -2.83
C SER A 468 -32.71 35.28 -1.65
N ALA A 469 -32.11 35.43 -0.47
CA ALA A 469 -32.57 36.32 0.59
C ALA A 469 -31.44 36.52 1.62
N ASP A 470 -30.88 37.72 1.63
CA ASP A 470 -30.17 38.40 2.72
C ASP A 470 -29.21 37.62 3.63
N CYS A 471 -27.91 37.76 3.35
CA CYS A 471 -26.85 37.57 4.34
C CYS A 471 -26.14 38.92 4.57
N PRO A 472 -26.22 39.52 5.77
CA PRO A 472 -25.51 40.76 6.06
C PRO A 472 -24.01 40.51 6.23
N SER A 473 -23.24 41.39 5.59
CA SER A 473 -21.79 41.52 5.59
C SER A 473 -21.12 41.34 6.96
N LEU A 474 -20.25 40.33 7.09
CA LEU A 474 -19.22 40.24 8.13
C LEU A 474 -18.09 39.28 7.69
N TRP A 475 -17.44 39.61 6.57
CA TRP A 475 -16.18 39.01 6.13
C TRP A 475 -15.28 40.08 5.50
N LEU A 476 -14.72 40.93 6.36
CA LEU A 476 -13.48 41.66 6.11
C LEU A 476 -12.79 41.72 7.47
N ASP A 477 -11.74 40.90 7.63
CA ASP A 477 -10.64 40.99 8.61
C ASP A 477 -10.20 39.58 9.04
N LEU A 478 -9.43 38.89 8.17
CA LEU A 478 -8.46 37.84 8.55
C LEU A 478 -7.61 37.31 7.38
N VAL A 479 -7.42 38.11 6.31
CA VAL A 479 -6.45 37.81 5.24
C VAL A 479 -5.41 38.93 5.22
N LEU A 480 -4.57 38.97 6.26
CA LEU A 480 -3.34 39.79 6.30
C LEU A 480 -2.57 39.51 7.60
N LEU A 481 -2.03 38.30 7.76
CA LEU A 481 -0.93 38.00 8.70
C LEU A 481 -0.50 36.53 8.56
N CYS A 482 0.29 36.25 7.52
CA CYS A 482 1.29 35.16 7.49
C CYS A 482 2.09 35.24 6.18
N VAL A 483 2.80 36.35 6.01
CA VAL A 483 3.96 36.46 5.13
C VAL A 483 5.08 36.97 6.04
N PHE A 484 6.28 36.39 5.91
CA PHE A 484 7.43 36.48 6.84
C PHE A 484 7.25 35.58 8.07
N VAL A 485 7.99 34.49 8.25
CA VAL A 485 9.45 34.45 8.41
C VAL A 485 10.02 33.14 7.84
N TRP A 486 10.87 33.28 6.83
CA TRP A 486 12.00 32.38 6.58
C TRP A 486 13.24 33.06 7.16
N ARG A 487 13.85 32.45 8.19
CA ARG A 487 15.28 32.49 8.50
C ARG A 487 15.62 31.31 9.40
#